data_AF-A0A7L4RJ64-F1
#
_entry.id   AF-A0A7L4RJ64-F1
#
_cell.length_a   1.000
_cell.length_b   1.000
_cell.length_c   1.000
_cell.angle_alpha   90.00
_cell.angle_beta   90.00
_cell.angle_gamma   90.00
#
_symmetry.space_group_name_H-M   'P 1'
#
loop_
_entity.id
_entity.type
_entity.pdbx_description
1 polymer ?
#
loop_
_entity_poly.entity_id
_entity_poly.type
_entity_poly.pdbx_seq_one_letter_code
_entity_poly.pdbx_strand_id
1 'polypeptide(L)'
;MSTGRCSRCGMETNVEYGSDGQTYCSGCIFYGINKQCWRCRMYLPASELQQYNGNWVCPYCLMDMKEERQRMEKPQKEYKPEKYPMTPLSYSEKCERCGKETEIFYIWNGRRLCKSCLEEEQKKWGFVGGGPSAAPYRVTYGKKE
;
A
#
# COMPACT_ATOMS: atom_id res chain seq x y z
N MET A 1 45.33 23.63 23.29
CA MET A 1 45.08 22.71 22.16
C MET A 1 46.10 21.60 22.23
N SER A 2 45.65 20.35 22.32
CA SER A 2 46.52 19.17 22.34
C SER A 2 46.94 18.84 20.91
N THR A 3 48.25 18.85 20.64
CA THR A 3 48.84 18.35 19.40
C THR A 3 49.02 16.83 19.51
N GLY A 4 48.55 16.08 18.52
CA GLY A 4 48.64 14.62 18.55
C GLY A 4 48.31 13.98 17.21
N ARG A 5 48.39 12.66 17.17
CA ARG A 5 48.10 11.86 15.97
C ARG A 5 46.62 11.51 15.92
N CYS A 6 45.97 11.75 14.78
CA CYS A 6 44.60 11.32 14.57
C CYS A 6 44.55 9.79 14.42
N SER A 7 43.74 9.11 15.22
CA SER A 7 43.55 7.65 15.18
C SER A 7 42.94 7.15 13.86
N ARG A 8 42.35 8.03 13.04
CA ARG A 8 41.73 7.67 11.76
C ARG A 8 42.63 7.95 10.56
N CYS A 9 42.99 9.22 10.33
CA CYS A 9 43.78 9.60 9.16
C CYS A 9 45.30 9.57 9.40
N GLY A 10 45.74 9.39 10.65
CA GLY A 10 47.15 9.32 11.00
C GLY A 10 47.90 10.66 10.94
N MET A 11 47.24 11.77 10.57
CA MET A 11 47.86 13.10 10.54
C MET A 11 48.15 13.62 11.94
N GLU A 12 49.30 14.27 12.09
CA GLU A 12 49.71 14.97 13.30
C GLU A 12 49.25 16.43 13.23
N THR A 13 48.22 16.76 13.98
CA THR A 13 47.57 18.08 13.97
C THR A 13 47.01 18.39 15.36
N ASN A 14 46.29 19.49 15.49
CA ASN A 14 45.45 19.71 16.67
C ASN A 14 44.37 18.62 16.71
N VAL A 15 44.32 17.88 17.82
CA VAL A 15 43.40 16.77 18.02
C VAL A 15 42.47 17.01 19.20
N GLU A 16 41.25 16.52 19.04
CA GLU A 16 40.18 16.49 20.03
C GLU A 16 39.86 15.04 20.40
N TYR A 17 39.33 14.84 21.61
CA TYR A 17 38.93 13.52 22.09
C TYR A 17 37.50 13.20 21.64
N GLY A 18 37.33 12.08 20.95
CA GLY A 18 36.00 11.54 20.63
C GLY A 18 35.34 10.88 21.84
N SER A 19 34.08 10.44 21.68
CA SER A 19 33.34 9.71 22.74
C SER A 19 34.02 8.41 23.17
N ASP A 20 34.95 7.91 22.36
CA ASP A 20 35.72 6.69 22.61
C ASP A 20 37.00 6.91 23.41
N GLY A 21 37.32 8.16 23.74
CA GLY A 21 38.62 8.53 24.32
C GLY A 21 39.79 8.49 23.34
N GLN A 22 39.54 8.24 22.05
CA GLN A 22 40.55 8.32 20.98
C GLN A 22 40.70 9.75 20.45
N THR A 23 41.86 10.06 19.89
CA THR A 23 42.21 11.39 19.37
C THR A 23 41.88 11.52 17.88
N TYR A 24 41.14 12.56 17.51
CA TYR A 24 40.75 12.84 16.13
C TYR A 24 41.10 14.27 15.73
N CYS A 25 41.48 14.48 14.47
CA CYS A 25 41.60 15.83 13.92
C CYS A 25 40.21 16.44 13.67
N SER A 26 40.14 17.75 13.46
CA SER A 26 38.89 18.48 13.19
C SER A 26 38.07 17.91 12.02
N GLY A 27 38.72 17.35 10.99
CA GLY A 27 38.03 16.70 9.88
C GLY A 27 37.52 15.28 10.18
N CYS A 28 38.07 14.60 11.19
CA CYS A 28 37.71 13.22 11.53
C CYS A 28 36.88 13.09 12.82
N ILE A 29 36.69 14.17 13.58
CA ILE A 29 35.99 14.16 14.87
C ILE A 29 34.55 13.63 14.76
N PHE A 30 33.90 13.85 13.61
CA PHE A 30 32.58 13.28 13.30
C PHE A 30 32.51 11.78 13.58
N TYR A 31 33.56 11.04 13.28
CA TYR A 31 33.61 9.59 13.47
C TYR A 31 34.03 9.14 14.87
N GLY A 32 34.58 10.06 15.66
CA GLY A 32 34.85 9.85 17.07
C GLY A 32 33.62 10.08 17.93
N ILE A 33 32.66 10.90 17.47
CA ILE A 33 31.39 11.19 18.15
C ILE A 33 30.28 10.25 17.69
N ASN A 34 30.24 9.95 16.39
CA ASN A 34 29.22 9.12 15.79
C ASN A 34 29.73 7.70 15.55
N LYS A 35 28.89 6.74 15.91
CA LYS A 35 29.12 5.31 15.75
C LYS A 35 28.29 4.77 14.61
N GLN A 36 28.82 3.74 13.96
CA GLN A 36 28.15 3.11 12.82
C GLN A 36 27.21 2.01 13.31
N CYS A 37 25.95 2.06 12.87
CA CYS A 37 25.02 0.94 13.03
C CYS A 37 25.53 -0.27 12.24
N TRP A 38 25.62 -1.43 12.90
CA TRP A 38 26.09 -2.68 12.28
C TRP A 38 25.21 -3.13 11.10
N ARG A 39 23.89 -2.94 11.21
CA ARG A 39 22.89 -3.39 10.23
C ARG A 39 22.80 -2.46 9.02
N CYS A 40 22.47 -1.18 9.22
CA CYS A 40 22.21 -0.23 8.12
C CYS A 40 23.40 0.67 7.76
N ARG A 41 24.53 0.56 8.47
CA ARG A 41 25.76 1.34 8.22
C ARG A 41 25.63 2.86 8.35
N MET A 42 24.51 3.36 8.87
CA MET A 42 24.31 4.78 9.16
C MET A 42 25.13 5.20 10.39
N TYR A 43 25.66 6.42 10.37
CA TYR A 43 26.34 7.02 11.52
C TYR A 43 25.32 7.74 12.40
N LEU A 44 25.24 7.33 13.67
CA LEU A 44 24.41 7.96 14.70
C LEU A 44 25.26 8.27 15.93
N PRO A 45 24.86 9.26 16.76
CA PRO A 45 25.49 9.51 18.04
C PRO A 45 25.50 8.24 18.91
N ALA A 46 26.60 8.01 19.63
CA ALA A 46 26.73 6.84 20.50
C ALA A 46 25.60 6.75 21.55
N SER A 47 25.02 7.88 21.96
CA SER A 47 23.90 7.95 22.91
C SER A 47 22.58 7.40 22.36
N GLU A 48 22.39 7.37 21.03
CA GLU A 48 21.16 6.91 20.40
C GLU A 48 21.23 5.43 19.97
N LEU A 49 22.43 4.88 19.86
CA LEU A 49 22.64 3.48 19.50
C LEU A 49 22.40 2.56 20.68
N GLN A 50 21.75 1.43 20.41
CA GLN A 50 21.47 0.41 21.40
C GLN A 50 22.33 -0.82 21.14
N GLN A 51 22.75 -1.49 22.21
CA GLN A 51 23.51 -2.72 22.09
C GLN A 51 22.56 -3.91 21.92
N TYR A 52 22.77 -4.69 20.86
CA TYR A 52 22.02 -5.91 20.57
C TYR A 52 22.98 -7.04 20.18
N ASN A 53 22.99 -8.11 20.98
CA ASN A 53 23.93 -9.24 20.83
C ASN A 53 25.40 -8.79 20.69
N GLY A 54 25.81 -7.79 21.48
CA GLY A 54 27.16 -7.23 21.43
C GLY A 54 27.43 -6.24 20.28
N ASN A 55 26.51 -6.08 19.34
CA ASN A 55 26.63 -5.14 18.22
C ASN A 55 25.86 -3.83 18.48
N TRP A 56 26.38 -2.72 17.97
CA TRP A 56 25.68 -1.43 18.00
C TRP A 56 24.66 -1.34 16.88
N VAL A 57 23.40 -1.10 17.23
CA VAL A 57 22.26 -1.09 16.31
C VAL A 57 21.40 0.14 16.56
N CYS A 58 20.92 0.77 15.48
CA CYS A 58 20.03 1.91 15.60
C CYS A 58 18.63 1.47 16.07
N PRO A 59 17.84 2.37 16.69
CA PRO A 59 16.50 2.03 17.19
C PRO A 59 15.58 1.41 16.12
N TYR A 60 15.65 1.92 14.88
CA TYR A 60 14.85 1.40 13.76
C TYR A 60 15.20 -0.04 13.41
N CYS A 61 16.48 -0.35 13.16
CA CYS A 61 16.89 -1.72 12.85
C CYS A 61 16.62 -2.68 14.00
N LEU A 62 16.66 -2.21 15.25
CA LEU A 62 16.29 -3.04 16.39
C LEU A 62 14.80 -3.40 16.38
N MET A 63 13.92 -2.44 16.04
CA MET A 63 12.48 -2.71 15.89
C MET A 63 12.23 -3.73 14.80
N ASP A 64 12.86 -3.56 13.63
CA ASP A 64 12.70 -4.49 12.50
C ASP A 64 13.13 -5.91 12.88
N MET A 65 14.28 -6.08 13.53
CA MET A 65 14.75 -7.39 13.97
C MET A 65 13.87 -8.02 15.06
N LYS A 66 13.32 -7.20 15.96
CA LYS A 66 12.35 -7.67 16.97
C LYS A 66 11.06 -8.11 16.30
N GLU A 67 10.58 -7.37 15.30
CA GLU A 67 9.38 -7.73 14.55
C GLU A 67 9.60 -9.00 13.72
N GLU A 68 10.73 -9.14 13.03
CA GLU A 68 11.13 -10.36 12.32
C GLU A 68 11.12 -11.57 13.28
N ARG A 69 11.71 -11.43 14.47
CA ARG A 69 11.71 -12.49 15.48
C ARG A 69 10.29 -12.83 15.93
N GLN A 70 9.45 -11.83 16.22
CA GLN A 70 8.06 -12.05 16.62
C GLN A 70 7.23 -12.70 15.51
N ARG A 71 7.48 -12.38 14.24
CA ARG A 71 6.82 -13.02 13.09
C ARG A 71 7.23 -14.48 12.95
N MET A 72 8.47 -14.82 13.28
CA MET A 72 8.96 -16.21 13.27
C MET A 72 8.47 -17.01 14.47
N GLU A 73 8.34 -16.39 15.64
CA GLU A 73 7.85 -17.05 16.87
C GLU A 73 6.34 -17.21 16.91
N LYS A 74 5.58 -16.31 16.28
CA LYS A 74 4.13 -16.52 16.14
C LYS A 74 3.92 -17.66 15.14
N PRO A 75 3.35 -18.81 15.55
CA PRO A 75 2.84 -19.76 14.56
C PRO A 75 1.88 -18.97 13.67
N GLN A 76 2.10 -19.07 12.36
CA GLN A 76 1.25 -18.49 11.33
C GLN A 76 -0.20 -18.75 11.76
N LYS A 77 -0.91 -17.70 12.21
CA LYS A 77 -2.31 -17.86 12.61
C LYS A 77 -3.00 -18.40 11.38
N GLU A 78 -3.37 -19.67 11.47
CA GLU A 78 -4.14 -20.39 10.47
C GLU A 78 -5.26 -19.46 10.03
N TYR A 79 -5.20 -19.02 8.77
CA TYR A 79 -6.18 -18.13 8.19
C TYR A 79 -7.51 -18.87 8.22
N LYS A 80 -8.30 -18.66 9.28
CA LYS A 80 -9.69 -19.07 9.29
C LYS A 80 -10.39 -18.08 8.36
N PRO A 81 -10.81 -18.49 7.15
CA PRO A 81 -11.62 -17.61 6.34
C PRO A 81 -12.87 -17.27 7.17
N GLU A 82 -13.07 -15.99 7.46
CA GLU A 82 -14.36 -15.51 7.95
C GLU A 82 -15.40 -15.91 6.90
N LYS A 83 -16.21 -16.91 7.22
CA LYS A 83 -17.41 -17.21 6.45
C LYS A 83 -18.36 -16.05 6.69
N TYR A 84 -18.31 -15.05 5.83
CA TYR A 84 -19.34 -14.03 5.75
C TYR A 84 -20.68 -14.75 5.60
N PRO A 85 -21.70 -14.46 6.45
CA PRO A 85 -23.03 -14.98 6.23
C PRO A 85 -23.54 -14.40 4.92
N MET A 86 -23.52 -15.21 3.86
CA MET A 86 -24.15 -14.91 2.58
C MET A 86 -25.64 -14.82 2.84
N THR A 87 -26.16 -13.61 2.98
CA THR A 87 -27.59 -13.37 2.92
C THR A 87 -28.03 -13.64 1.49
N PRO A 88 -29.00 -14.54 1.24
CA PRO A 88 -29.52 -14.72 -0.11
C PRO A 88 -30.18 -13.40 -0.52
N LEU A 89 -29.62 -12.74 -1.54
CA LEU A 89 -30.26 -11.63 -2.21
C LEU A 89 -31.54 -12.18 -2.83
N SER A 90 -32.66 -11.96 -2.14
CA SER A 90 -34.01 -12.14 -2.66
C SER A 90 -34.21 -11.11 -3.77
N TYR A 91 -33.82 -11.48 -4.98
CA TYR A 91 -34.15 -10.72 -6.16
C TYR A 91 -35.61 -11.01 -6.50
N SER A 92 -36.45 -9.99 -6.49
CA SER A 92 -37.83 -10.09 -7.00
C SER A 92 -37.82 -10.69 -8.41
N GLU A 93 -38.37 -11.89 -8.56
CA GLU A 93 -38.40 -12.68 -9.80
C GLU A 93 -39.47 -12.19 -10.79
N LYS A 94 -39.79 -10.90 -10.77
CA LYS A 94 -40.89 -10.32 -11.55
C LYS A 94 -40.38 -9.24 -12.48
N CYS A 95 -40.86 -9.26 -13.72
CA CYS A 95 -40.67 -8.17 -14.66
C CYS A 95 -41.31 -6.89 -14.10
N GLU A 96 -40.55 -5.80 -13.99
CA GLU A 96 -41.03 -4.53 -13.42
C GLU A 96 -42.09 -3.84 -14.29
N ARG A 97 -42.28 -4.28 -15.54
CA ARG A 97 -43.26 -3.72 -16.47
C ARG A 97 -44.57 -4.50 -16.55
N CYS A 98 -44.50 -5.83 -16.61
CA CYS A 98 -45.67 -6.68 -16.82
C CYS A 98 -45.97 -7.62 -15.64
N GLY A 99 -45.12 -7.64 -14.61
CA GLY A 99 -45.28 -8.48 -13.43
C GLY A 99 -45.11 -9.98 -13.66
N LYS A 100 -44.79 -10.41 -14.89
CA LYS A 100 -44.57 -11.82 -15.22
C LYS A 100 -43.30 -12.35 -14.57
N GLU A 101 -43.41 -13.55 -14.01
CA GLU A 101 -42.28 -14.35 -13.53
C GLU A 101 -41.66 -15.08 -14.74
N THR A 102 -40.37 -14.86 -14.96
CA THR A 102 -39.62 -15.48 -16.06
C THR A 102 -38.20 -15.78 -15.58
N GLU A 103 -37.63 -16.92 -15.96
CA GLU A 103 -36.26 -17.31 -15.53
C GLU A 103 -35.17 -16.36 -16.06
N ILE A 104 -35.43 -15.67 -17.17
CA ILE A 104 -34.45 -14.79 -17.84
C ILE A 104 -34.97 -13.36 -17.86
N PHE A 105 -34.27 -12.47 -17.15
CA PHE A 105 -34.51 -11.03 -17.14
C PHE A 105 -33.37 -10.28 -17.85
N TYR A 106 -33.75 -9.24 -18.59
CA TYR A 106 -32.82 -8.30 -19.22
C TYR A 106 -32.84 -6.98 -18.45
N ILE A 107 -31.64 -6.43 -18.18
CA ILE A 107 -31.50 -5.15 -17.49
C ILE A 107 -31.44 -4.03 -18.53
N TRP A 108 -32.39 -3.09 -18.45
CA TRP A 108 -32.45 -1.91 -19.33
C TRP A 108 -32.80 -0.66 -18.54
N ASN A 109 -31.99 0.41 -18.62
CA ASN A 109 -32.11 1.64 -17.83
C ASN A 109 -32.38 1.40 -16.33
N GLY A 110 -31.68 0.43 -15.75
CA GLY A 110 -31.83 0.06 -14.34
C GLY A 110 -33.11 -0.72 -13.99
N ARG A 111 -33.92 -1.11 -14.97
CA ARG A 111 -35.15 -1.91 -14.78
C ARG A 111 -35.01 -3.33 -15.31
N ARG A 112 -35.64 -4.29 -14.64
CA ARG A 112 -35.69 -5.70 -15.07
C ARG A 112 -36.90 -5.98 -15.95
N LEU A 113 -36.65 -6.31 -17.23
CA LEU A 113 -37.66 -6.59 -18.24
C LEU A 113 -37.58 -8.04 -18.73
N CYS A 114 -38.72 -8.65 -19.02
CA CYS A 114 -38.78 -9.91 -19.76
C CYS A 114 -38.52 -9.68 -21.26
N LYS A 115 -38.21 -10.75 -22.01
CA LYS A 115 -37.88 -10.70 -23.44
C LYS A 115 -38.92 -9.92 -24.27
N SER A 116 -40.21 -10.15 -24.04
CA SER A 116 -41.29 -9.47 -24.77
C SER A 116 -41.32 -7.96 -24.51
N CYS A 117 -41.12 -7.54 -23.26
CA CYS A 117 -41.10 -6.13 -22.89
C CYS A 117 -39.86 -5.40 -23.42
N LEU A 118 -38.74 -6.11 -23.55
CA LEU A 118 -37.53 -5.59 -24.18
C LEU A 118 -37.72 -5.42 -25.70
N GLU A 119 -38.31 -6.41 -26.38
CA GLU A 119 -38.57 -6.35 -27.82
C GLU A 119 -39.54 -5.21 -28.19
N GLU A 120 -40.55 -4.93 -27.36
CA GLU A 120 -41.42 -3.77 -27.52
C GLU A 120 -40.68 -2.43 -27.43
N GLU A 121 -39.68 -2.33 -26.54
CA GLU A 121 -38.82 -1.14 -26.49
C GLU A 121 -37.88 -1.09 -27.68
N GLN A 122 -37.31 -2.22 -28.10
CA GLN A 122 -36.42 -2.30 -29.26
C GLN A 122 -37.08 -1.86 -30.55
N LYS A 123 -38.39 -2.12 -30.72
CA LYS A 123 -39.18 -1.67 -31.87
C LYS A 123 -39.37 -0.15 -31.91
N LYS A 124 -39.34 0.53 -30.75
CA LYS A 124 -39.45 1.99 -30.67
C LYS A 124 -38.11 2.70 -30.90
N TRP A 125 -37.01 1.95 -30.99
CA TRP A 125 -35.70 2.54 -31.23
C TRP A 125 -35.61 3.04 -32.67
N GLY A 126 -35.49 4.37 -32.84
CA GLY A 126 -35.15 4.97 -34.13
C GLY A 126 -33.69 4.72 -34.50
N PHE A 127 -33.43 4.41 -35.76
CA PHE A 127 -32.07 4.31 -36.31
C PHE A 127 -31.59 5.72 -36.66
N VAL A 128 -30.58 6.23 -35.96
CA VAL A 128 -29.92 7.49 -36.31
C VAL A 128 -28.50 7.15 -36.73
N GLY A 129 -28.22 7.24 -38.03
CA GLY A 129 -26.90 6.99 -38.60
C GLY A 129 -26.09 8.29 -38.72
N GLY A 130 -24.79 8.20 -38.40
CA GLY A 130 -23.75 8.85 -39.22
C GLY A 130 -22.80 9.84 -38.53
N GLY A 131 -21.62 9.35 -38.18
CA GLY A 131 -20.34 10.04 -38.36
C GLY A 131 -19.29 8.98 -38.74
N PRO A 132 -18.32 9.25 -39.65
CA PRO A 132 -17.57 8.22 -40.40
C PRO A 132 -16.63 7.31 -39.58
N SER A 133 -16.60 7.45 -38.24
CA SER A 133 -15.83 6.57 -37.36
C SER A 133 -16.58 6.17 -36.09
N ALA A 134 -17.88 6.46 -35.99
CA ALA A 134 -18.69 6.06 -34.85
C ALA A 134 -19.56 4.87 -35.22
N ALA A 135 -19.43 3.77 -34.45
CA ALA A 135 -20.39 2.69 -34.47
C ALA A 135 -21.80 3.26 -34.16
N PRO A 136 -22.86 2.80 -34.87
CA PRO A 136 -24.20 3.30 -34.64
C PRO A 136 -24.62 3.03 -33.20
N TYR A 137 -24.98 4.08 -32.47
CA TYR A 137 -25.56 3.97 -31.13
C TYR A 137 -27.01 4.48 -31.15
N ARG A 138 -27.91 3.73 -30.50
CA ARG A 138 -29.33 4.07 -30.40
C ARG A 138 -29.54 4.99 -29.20
N VAL A 139 -30.10 6.18 -29.42
CA VAL A 139 -30.47 7.14 -28.37
C VAL A 139 -31.99 7.11 -28.20
N THR A 140 -32.46 6.95 -26.96
CA THR A 140 -33.88 7.17 -26.62
C THR A 140 -34.03 8.57 -26.03
N TYR A 141 -34.87 9.41 -26.64
CA TYR A 141 -35.26 10.67 -26.02
C TYR A 141 -36.35 10.39 -24.98
N GLY A 142 -35.98 10.47 -23.70
CA GLY A 142 -36.96 10.47 -22.62
C GLY A 142 -37.84 11.72 -22.73
N LYS A 143 -39.14 11.54 -22.96
CA LYS A 143 -40.12 12.62 -22.85
C LYS A 143 -40.21 12.99 -21.37
N LYS A 144 -39.78 14.21 -21.02
CA LYS A 144 -40.08 14.81 -19.71
C LYS A 144 -41.52 15.32 -19.77
N GLU A 145 -42.42 14.66 -19.05
CA GLU A 145 -43.73 15.15 -18.60
C GLU A 145 -44.13 14.35 -17.36
#